data_AF-A0A355EYH5-F1
#
_entry.id   AF-A0A355EYH5-F1
#
_cell.length_a   1.000
_cell.length_b   1.000
_cell.length_c   1.000
_cell.angle_alpha   90.00
_cell.angle_beta   90.00
_cell.angle_gamma   90.00
#
_symmetry.space_group_name_H-M   'P 1'
#
loop_
_entity.id
_entity.type
_entity.pdbx_description
1 polymer ?
#
loop_
_entity_poly.entity_id
_entity_poly.type
_entity_poly.pdbx_seq_one_letter_code
_entity_poly.pdbx_strand_id
1 'polypeptide(L)'
;WLILVPARDAVREIHDLSPADRAVLIEEIARASRLLTRLFQPDKVNVGALGNVVPQLHVHVIARFTTDAAWPGPVWGSGAAVPYREDELDELRGRLESASGATV
;
A
#
# COMPACT_ATOMS: atom_id res chain seq x y z
N TRP A 1 5.97 1.92 0.54
CA TRP A 1 5.13 0.88 -0.09
C TRP A 1 4.29 0.25 1.01
N LEU A 2 2.97 0.44 0.98
CA LEU A 2 2.06 -0.16 1.96
C LEU A 2 1.32 -1.36 1.36
N ILE A 3 0.90 -2.29 2.21
CA ILE A 3 0.05 -3.42 1.85
C ILE A 3 -1.13 -3.43 2.81
N LEU A 4 -2.36 -3.36 2.27
CA LEU A 4 -3.59 -3.52 3.01
C LEU A 4 -4.04 -4.98 2.90
N VAL A 5 -4.33 -5.61 4.03
CA VAL A 5 -4.79 -7.01 4.10
C VAL A 5 -6.13 -7.03 4.83
N PRO A 6 -7.26 -7.22 4.13
CA PRO A 6 -8.56 -7.35 4.78
C PRO A 6 -8.53 -8.50 5.80
N ALA A 7 -8.95 -8.23 7.04
CA ALA A 7 -9.03 -9.23 8.10
C ALA A 7 -10.26 -10.14 7.91
N ARG A 8 -10.25 -10.93 6.84
CA ARG A 8 -11.28 -11.88 6.44
C ARG A 8 -10.60 -13.19 6.01
N ASP A 9 -11.08 -14.29 6.55
CA ASP A 9 -10.51 -15.60 6.24
C ASP A 9 -10.86 -16.04 4.81
N ALA A 10 -9.93 -16.76 4.17
CA ALA A 10 -10.12 -17.41 2.88
C ALA A 10 -10.54 -16.49 1.70
N VAL A 11 -10.34 -15.17 1.83
CA VAL A 11 -10.57 -14.21 0.74
C VAL A 11 -9.34 -14.14 -0.15
N ARG A 12 -9.52 -14.32 -1.46
CA ARG A 12 -8.45 -14.28 -2.46
C ARG A 12 -8.57 -13.06 -3.36
N GLU A 13 -9.80 -12.72 -3.70
CA GLU A 13 -10.12 -11.66 -4.65
C GLU A 13 -11.01 -10.59 -4.03
N ILE A 14 -10.97 -9.38 -4.58
CA ILE A 14 -11.86 -8.28 -4.11
C ILE A 14 -13.34 -8.68 -4.27
N HIS A 15 -13.68 -9.47 -5.29
CA HIS A 15 -15.07 -9.88 -5.51
C HIS A 15 -15.55 -10.98 -4.54
N ASP A 16 -14.66 -11.65 -3.81
CA ASP A 16 -15.00 -12.58 -2.73
C ASP A 16 -15.52 -11.86 -1.48
N LEU A 17 -15.18 -10.58 -1.32
CA LEU A 17 -15.64 -9.76 -0.20
C LEU A 17 -17.14 -9.44 -0.32
N SER A 18 -17.81 -9.31 0.83
CA SER A 18 -19.17 -8.77 0.89
C SER A 18 -19.22 -7.34 0.32
N PRO A 19 -20.37 -6.85 -0.18
CA PRO A 19 -20.50 -5.47 -0.64
C PRO A 19 -20.07 -4.43 0.42
N ALA A 20 -20.37 -4.69 1.70
CA ALA A 20 -19.98 -3.84 2.80
C ALA A 20 -18.45 -3.83 3.01
N ASP A 21 -17.81 -5.01 3.01
CA ASP A 21 -16.35 -5.10 3.17
C ASP A 21 -15.60 -4.49 1.98
N ARG A 22 -16.14 -4.62 0.76
CA ARG A 22 -15.58 -3.94 -0.42
C ARG A 22 -15.62 -2.42 -0.26
N ALA A 23 -16.72 -1.88 0.26
CA ALA A 23 -16.83 -0.44 0.50
C ALA A 23 -15.80 0.03 1.53
N VAL A 24 -15.61 -0.72 2.62
CA VAL A 24 -14.56 -0.45 3.62
C VAL A 24 -13.17 -0.47 2.98
N LEU A 25 -12.85 -1.52 2.20
CA LEU A 25 -11.56 -1.64 1.52
C LEU A 25 -11.28 -0.43 0.60
N ILE A 26 -12.28 0.04 -0.16
CA ILE A 26 -12.13 1.21 -1.03
C ILE A 26 -11.79 2.46 -0.20
N GLU A 27 -12.48 2.68 0.92
CA GLU A 27 -12.18 3.83 1.80
C GLU A 27 -10.81 3.73 2.47
N GLU A 28 -10.37 2.52 2.84
CA GLU A 28 -9.04 2.28 3.40
C GLU A 28 -7.93 2.49 2.36
N ILE A 29 -8.12 2.03 1.11
CA ILE A 29 -7.22 2.33 -0.02
C ILE A 29 -7.11 3.83 -0.22
N ALA A 30 -8.24 4.55 -0.21
CA ALA A 30 -8.26 5.99 -0.38
C ALA A 30 -7.56 6.72 0.78
N ARG A 31 -7.77 6.27 2.03
CA ARG A 31 -7.08 6.79 3.21
C ARG A 31 -5.58 6.58 3.13
N ALA A 32 -5.11 5.37 2.82
CA ALA A 32 -3.69 5.05 2.67
C ALA A 32 -3.05 5.86 1.54
N SER A 33 -3.76 6.01 0.41
CA SER A 33 -3.30 6.83 -0.72
C SER A 33 -3.12 8.29 -0.31
N ARG A 34 -4.11 8.89 0.36
CA ARG A 34 -4.01 10.28 0.87
C ARG A 34 -2.89 10.45 1.88
N LEU A 35 -2.72 9.49 2.78
CA LEU A 35 -1.64 9.48 3.77
C LEU A 35 -0.27 9.52 3.09
N LEU A 36 -0.04 8.62 2.12
CA LEU A 36 1.21 8.59 1.36
C LEU A 36 1.41 9.89 0.57
N THR A 37 0.35 10.43 -0.03
CA THR A 37 0.43 11.72 -0.75
C THR A 37 0.86 12.85 0.17
N ARG A 38 0.28 12.94 1.38
CA ARG A 38 0.63 13.98 2.35
C ARG A 38 2.05 13.84 2.88
N LEU A 39 2.49 12.61 3.18
CA LEU A 39 3.78 12.36 3.82
C LEU A 39 4.98 12.42 2.88
N PHE A 40 4.79 12.04 1.62
CA PHE A 40 5.90 11.84 0.68
C PHE A 40 5.81 12.66 -0.60
N GLN A 41 4.67 13.33 -0.84
CA GLN A 41 4.44 14.15 -2.04
C GLN A 41 4.89 13.46 -3.35
N PRO A 42 4.44 12.22 -3.62
CA PRO A 42 4.84 11.47 -4.80
C PRO A 42 4.27 12.08 -6.07
N ASP A 43 4.97 11.87 -7.19
CA ASP A 43 4.47 12.21 -8.52
C ASP A 43 3.20 11.40 -8.86
N LYS A 44 3.10 10.16 -8.37
CA LYS A 44 1.92 9.31 -8.56
C LYS A 44 1.74 8.29 -7.43
N VAL A 45 0.49 7.91 -7.15
CA VAL A 45 0.18 6.71 -6.36
C VAL A 45 -0.26 5.58 -7.29
N ASN A 46 0.33 4.39 -7.11
CA ASN A 46 -0.10 3.14 -7.74
C ASN A 46 -0.84 2.27 -6.72
N VAL A 47 -1.94 1.66 -7.14
CA VAL A 47 -2.74 0.73 -6.35
C VAL A 47 -2.93 -0.55 -7.16
N GLY A 48 -2.74 -1.72 -6.55
CA GLY A 48 -2.93 -3.00 -7.23
C GLY A 48 -3.22 -4.16 -6.27
N ALA A 49 -4.22 -4.97 -6.63
CA ALA A 49 -4.45 -6.30 -6.08
C ALA A 49 -4.01 -7.32 -7.15
N LEU A 50 -2.95 -8.09 -6.86
CA LEU A 50 -2.37 -9.03 -7.81
C LEU A 50 -2.58 -10.48 -7.35
N GLY A 51 -1.83 -10.93 -6.34
CA GLY A 51 -2.09 -12.24 -5.71
C GLY A 51 -1.59 -13.48 -6.47
N ASN A 52 -0.80 -13.35 -7.53
CA ASN A 52 -0.34 -14.50 -8.34
C ASN A 52 0.50 -15.54 -7.55
N VAL A 53 1.24 -15.11 -6.52
CA VAL A 53 2.11 -15.98 -5.70
C VAL A 53 1.54 -16.20 -4.30
N VAL A 54 1.07 -15.14 -3.65
CA VAL A 54 0.43 -15.19 -2.32
C VAL A 54 -1.09 -15.08 -2.50
N PRO A 55 -1.86 -16.14 -2.20
CA PRO A 55 -3.29 -16.20 -2.53
C PRO A 55 -4.19 -15.40 -1.60
N GLN A 56 -3.73 -15.02 -0.40
CA GLN A 56 -4.50 -14.16 0.51
C GLN A 56 -4.67 -12.78 -0.13
N LEU A 57 -5.90 -12.25 -0.15
CA LEU A 57 -6.16 -10.93 -0.69
C LEU A 57 -5.31 -9.88 0.01
N HIS A 58 -4.54 -9.14 -0.79
CA HIS A 58 -3.77 -7.99 -0.33
C HIS A 58 -3.72 -6.93 -1.43
N VAL A 59 -3.77 -5.66 -1.01
CA VAL A 59 -3.75 -4.51 -1.92
C VAL A 59 -2.51 -3.68 -1.65
N HIS A 60 -1.67 -3.55 -2.68
CA HIS A 60 -0.50 -2.69 -2.65
C HIS A 60 -0.92 -1.23 -2.84
N VAL A 61 -0.38 -0.32 -2.03
CA VAL A 61 -0.54 1.13 -2.18
C VAL A 61 0.85 1.78 -2.14
N ILE A 62 1.29 2.34 -3.26
CA ILE A 62 2.70 2.67 -3.51
C ILE A 62 2.83 4.13 -3.98
N ALA A 63 3.60 4.93 -3.24
CA ALA A 63 4.09 6.23 -3.66
C ALA A 63 5.20 6.05 -4.73
N ARG A 64 5.07 6.71 -5.88
CA ARG A 64 5.97 6.62 -7.04
C ARG A 64 6.56 7.98 -7.36
N PHE A 65 7.80 7.97 -7.83
CA PHE A 65 8.56 9.14 -8.22
C PHE A 65 9.15 8.94 -9.61
N THR A 66 9.24 10.00 -10.40
CA THR A 66 9.91 10.01 -11.72
C THR A 66 11.38 9.60 -11.65
N THR A 67 11.99 9.70 -10.46
CA THR A 67 13.36 9.32 -10.14
C THR A 67 13.47 7.92 -9.52
N ASP A 68 12.37 7.22 -9.27
CA ASP A 68 12.43 5.87 -8.70
C ASP A 68 12.97 4.83 -9.69
N ALA A 69 13.57 3.78 -9.15
CA ALA A 69 14.32 2.78 -9.94
C ALA A 69 13.49 2.04 -11.00
N ALA A 70 12.16 2.08 -10.91
CA ALA A 70 11.25 1.36 -11.80
C ALA A 70 10.43 2.29 -12.70
N TRP A 71 10.56 3.61 -12.60
CA TRP A 71 9.76 4.55 -13.39
C TRP A 71 10.12 4.45 -14.90
N PRO A 72 9.12 4.51 -15.82
CA PRO A 72 7.67 4.62 -15.62
C PRO A 72 6.95 3.27 -15.48
N GLY A 73 7.68 2.17 -15.43
CA GLY A 73 7.16 0.82 -15.33
C GLY A 73 6.58 0.44 -13.95
N PRO A 74 6.02 -0.78 -13.84
CA PRO A 74 5.59 -1.34 -12.57
C PRO A 74 6.80 -1.65 -11.66
N VAL A 75 6.62 -1.50 -10.35
CA VAL A 75 7.63 -1.92 -9.36
C VAL A 75 7.68 -3.44 -9.18
N TRP A 76 6.58 -4.14 -9.46
CA TRP A 76 6.49 -5.59 -9.29
C TRP A 76 7.39 -6.29 -10.32
N GLY A 77 8.38 -7.04 -9.84
CA GLY A 77 9.35 -7.74 -10.69
C GLY A 77 10.45 -6.83 -11.27
N SER A 78 10.53 -5.56 -10.84
CA SER A 78 11.59 -4.64 -11.24
C SER A 78 12.65 -4.52 -10.14
N GLY A 79 13.90 -4.80 -10.49
CA GLY A 79 15.04 -4.71 -9.57
C GLY A 79 15.03 -5.76 -8.44
N ALA A 80 15.88 -5.54 -7.44
CA ALA A 80 15.98 -6.37 -6.24
C ALA A 80 15.45 -5.60 -5.03
N ALA A 81 14.76 -6.31 -4.12
CA ALA A 81 14.32 -5.73 -2.86
C ALA A 81 15.54 -5.43 -1.98
N VAL A 82 15.61 -4.20 -1.47
CA VAL A 82 16.61 -3.77 -0.48
C VAL A 82 15.88 -3.69 0.87
N PRO A 83 16.27 -4.51 1.87
CA PRO A 83 15.69 -4.40 3.21
C PRO A 83 15.96 -3.04 3.81
N TYR A 84 14.96 -2.49 4.52
CA TYR A 84 15.17 -1.31 5.36
C TYR A 84 16.21 -1.63 6.44
N ARG A 85 17.02 -0.64 6.79
CA ARG A 85 17.72 -0.68 8.07
C ARG A 85 16.70 -0.56 9.21
N GLU A 86 17.05 -1.08 10.38
CA GLU A 86 16.14 -1.11 11.53
C GLU A 86 15.72 0.30 11.99
N ASP A 87 16.68 1.23 12.02
CA ASP A 87 16.43 2.65 12.35
C ASP A 87 15.53 3.35 11.33
N GLU A 88 15.78 3.13 10.04
CA GLU A 88 14.93 3.67 8.97
C GLU A 88 13.49 3.14 9.04
N LEU A 89 13.34 1.85 9.36
CA LEU A 89 12.02 1.22 9.48
C LEU A 89 11.23 1.79 10.66
N ASP A 90 11.88 1.95 11.81
CA ASP A 90 11.23 2.49 13.01
C ASP A 90 10.87 3.97 12.83
N GLU A 91 11.72 4.77 12.21
CA GLU A 91 11.39 6.16 11.88
C GLU A 91 10.18 6.23 10.92
N LEU A 92 10.19 5.41 9.87
CA LEU A 92 9.09 5.34 8.92
C LEU A 92 7.77 4.91 9.59
N ARG A 93 7.84 3.92 10.49
CA ARG A 93 6.67 3.47 11.28
C ARG A 93 6.13 4.61 12.13
N GLY A 94 6.99 5.30 12.90
CA GLY A 94 6.59 6.41 13.76
C GLY A 94 5.94 7.56 12.97
N ARG A 95 6.48 7.88 11.79
CA ARG A 95 5.89 8.87 10.86
C ARG A 95 4.50 8.47 10.38
N LEU A 96 4.31 7.20 10.03
CA LEU A 96 3.01 6.68 9.58
C LEU A 96 1.99 6.70 10.72
N GLU A 97 2.35 6.21 11.91
CA GLU A 97 1.46 6.19 13.08
C GLU A 97 1.01 7.59 13.49
N SER A 98 1.95 8.54 13.55
CA SER A 98 1.65 9.94 13.89
C SER A 98 0.68 10.58 12.90
N ALA A 99 0.84 10.30 11.61
CA ALA A 99 0.00 10.87 10.56
C ALA A 99 -1.34 10.12 10.36
N SER A 100 -1.43 8.86 10.78
CA SER A 100 -2.67 8.08 10.80
C SER A 100 -3.56 8.41 12.01
N GLY A 101 -2.98 8.81 13.15
CA GLY A 101 -3.70 9.22 14.36
C GLY A 101 -4.20 10.66 14.35
N ALA A 102 -3.66 11.52 13.46
CA ALA A 102 -4.19 12.85 13.25
C ALA A 102 -5.50 12.77 12.45
N THR A 103 -6.64 12.88 13.15
CA THR A 103 -7.98 13.00 12.55
C THR A 103 -7.96 14.06 11.45
N VAL A 104 -8.34 13.66 10.23
CA VAL A 104 -8.70 14.57 9.13
C VAL A 104 -10.07 15.16 9.39
#